data_AF-A0A914T1K9-F1
#
_entry.id   AF-A0A914T1K9-F1
#
_cell.length_a   1.000
_cell.length_b   1.000
_cell.length_c   1.000
_cell.angle_alpha   90.00
_cell.angle_beta   90.00
_cell.angle_gamma   90.00
#
_symmetry.space_group_name_H-M   'P 1'
#
loop_
_entity.id
_entity.type
_entity.pdbx_description
1 polymer ?
#
loop_
_entity_poly.entity_id
_entity_poly.type
_entity_poly.pdbx_seq_one_letter_code
_entity_poly.pdbx_strand_id
1 'polypeptide(L)'
;MVEAPEVIQPIHDQSPKPHEDEDETPEITIDTVADVFGFPLEEIFKDGIKYYKAKERSGELQVEYPVRLQFMALAKQIRNGPFKNEISNVGWFDLVGNDAK
;
A
#
# COMPACT_ATOMS: atom_id res chain seq x y z
N MET A 1 -29.65 20.64 64.09
CA MET A 1 -29.97 20.35 62.68
C MET A 1 -28.64 20.22 61.97
N VAL A 2 -28.18 18.98 61.74
CA VAL A 2 -26.94 18.71 61.01
C VAL A 2 -27.36 18.18 59.64
N GLU A 3 -26.95 18.90 58.61
CA GLU A 3 -27.25 18.64 57.21
C GLU A 3 -26.41 17.45 56.72
N ALA A 4 -27.04 16.48 56.04
CA ALA A 4 -26.36 15.31 55.52
C ALA A 4 -25.50 15.69 54.29
N PRO A 5 -24.31 15.09 54.10
CA PRO A 5 -23.52 15.37 52.90
C PRO A 5 -24.15 14.73 51.66
N GLU A 6 -24.24 15.52 50.59
CA GLU A 6 -24.75 15.10 49.27
C GLU A 6 -23.96 13.91 48.72
N VAL A 7 -24.71 12.89 48.28
CA VAL A 7 -24.18 11.73 47.55
C VAL A 7 -23.82 12.18 46.15
N ILE A 8 -22.52 12.30 45.87
CA ILE A 8 -22.01 12.55 44.51
C ILE A 8 -22.31 11.31 43.66
N GLN A 9 -23.15 11.46 42.63
CA GLN A 9 -23.41 10.38 41.68
C GLN A 9 -22.19 10.11 40.79
N PRO A 10 -21.93 8.86 40.39
CA PRO A 10 -20.79 8.54 39.53
C PRO A 10 -20.97 9.20 38.16
N ILE A 11 -19.94 9.95 37.75
CA ILE A 11 -19.83 10.55 36.41
C ILE A 11 -19.85 9.38 35.42
N HIS A 12 -20.95 9.25 34.67
CA HIS A 12 -21.00 8.34 33.53
C HIS A 12 -19.95 8.81 32.53
N ASP A 13 -18.94 7.97 32.32
CA ASP A 13 -17.93 8.15 31.28
C ASP A 13 -18.63 8.21 29.92
N GLN A 14 -18.93 9.42 29.47
CA GLN A 14 -19.28 9.71 28.09
C GLN A 14 -18.00 9.98 27.31
N SER A 15 -17.04 9.06 27.39
CA SER A 15 -16.06 8.92 26.33
C SER A 15 -16.83 8.78 25.01
N PRO A 16 -16.53 9.60 23.99
CA PRO A 16 -17.11 9.41 22.69
C PRO A 16 -16.76 7.98 22.27
N LYS A 17 -17.76 7.15 22.03
CA LYS A 17 -17.51 5.87 21.36
C LYS A 17 -16.79 6.19 20.05
N PRO A 18 -15.74 5.44 19.69
CA PRO A 18 -15.17 5.56 18.36
C PRO A 18 -16.33 5.43 17.38
N HIS A 19 -16.49 6.43 16.51
CA HIS A 19 -17.34 6.28 15.34
C HIS A 19 -16.68 5.18 14.51
N GLU A 20 -17.18 3.95 14.68
CA GLU A 20 -17.00 2.85 13.75
C GLU A 20 -17.81 3.18 12.50
N ASP A 21 -17.42 4.25 11.80
CA ASP A 21 -17.72 4.35 10.39
C ASP A 21 -16.81 3.31 9.76
N GLU A 22 -17.36 2.10 9.55
CA GLU A 22 -16.76 1.11 8.67
C GLU A 22 -16.69 1.75 7.28
N ASP A 23 -15.61 2.50 7.02
CA ASP A 23 -15.22 2.85 5.67
C ASP A 23 -15.01 1.52 4.94
N GLU A 24 -16.04 1.06 4.23
CA GLU A 24 -15.96 -0.06 3.30
C GLU A 24 -14.85 0.28 2.30
N THR A 25 -13.63 -0.17 2.59
CA THR A 25 -12.51 -0.01 1.66
C THR A 25 -12.90 -0.80 0.42
N PRO A 26 -13.05 -0.15 -0.74
CA PRO A 26 -13.55 -0.83 -1.92
C PRO A 26 -12.61 -2.00 -2.27
N GLU A 27 -13.18 -3.17 -2.52
CA GLU A 27 -12.40 -4.34 -2.91
C GLU A 27 -11.74 -4.06 -4.27
N ILE A 28 -10.40 -4.06 -4.30
CA ILE A 28 -9.61 -3.80 -5.50
C ILE A 28 -9.44 -5.11 -6.25
N THR A 29 -10.15 -5.24 -7.36
CA THR A 29 -10.08 -6.37 -8.30
C THR A 29 -9.64 -5.85 -9.67
N ILE A 30 -9.37 -6.75 -10.61
CA ILE A 30 -9.00 -6.37 -11.99
C ILE A 30 -10.12 -5.52 -12.64
N ASP A 31 -11.38 -5.84 -12.32
CA ASP A 31 -12.55 -5.18 -12.89
C ASP A 31 -12.84 -3.83 -12.21
N THR A 32 -12.60 -3.71 -10.90
CA THR A 32 -12.90 -2.49 -10.12
C THR A 32 -11.75 -1.47 -10.08
N VAL A 33 -10.54 -1.84 -10.50
CA VAL A 33 -9.37 -0.95 -10.48
C VAL A 33 -9.62 0.37 -11.22
N ALA A 34 -10.24 0.31 -12.40
CA ALA A 34 -10.48 1.51 -13.20
C ALA A 34 -11.46 2.46 -12.50
N ASP A 35 -12.47 1.92 -11.84
CA ASP A 35 -13.49 2.70 -11.12
C ASP A 35 -12.92 3.32 -9.84
N VAL A 36 -12.07 2.58 -9.11
CA VAL A 36 -11.47 3.05 -7.86
C VAL A 36 -10.42 4.13 -8.09
N PHE A 37 -9.58 3.96 -9.11
CA PHE A 37 -8.43 4.83 -9.34
C PHE A 37 -8.61 5.83 -10.49
N GLY A 38 -9.64 5.68 -11.30
CA GLY A 38 -9.90 6.53 -12.48
C GLY A 38 -8.98 6.25 -13.67
N PHE A 39 -8.12 5.22 -13.60
CA PHE A 39 -7.16 4.86 -14.63
C PHE A 39 -7.13 3.34 -14.85
N PRO A 40 -6.81 2.84 -16.06
CA PRO A 40 -6.58 1.43 -16.28
C PRO A 40 -5.43 0.87 -15.42
N LEU A 41 -5.53 -0.41 -15.05
CA LEU A 41 -4.50 -1.11 -14.26
C LEU A 41 -3.08 -0.96 -14.81
N GLU A 42 -2.93 -1.00 -16.13
CA GLU A 42 -1.62 -0.89 -16.78
C GLU A 42 -0.99 0.50 -16.55
N GLU A 43 -1.79 1.57 -16.57
CA GLU A 43 -1.31 2.94 -16.34
C GLU A 43 -0.91 3.15 -14.89
N ILE A 44 -1.73 2.66 -13.96
CA ILE A 44 -1.45 2.67 -12.52
C ILE A 44 -0.15 1.93 -12.23
N PHE A 45 0.05 0.76 -12.83
CA PHE A 45 1.29 0.00 -12.68
C PHE A 45 2.50 0.79 -13.19
N LYS A 46 2.41 1.39 -14.39
CA LYS A 46 3.50 2.20 -14.96
C LYS A 46 3.87 3.37 -14.05
N ASP A 47 2.88 4.07 -13.52
CA ASP A 47 3.10 5.22 -12.66
C ASP A 47 3.57 4.82 -11.26
N GLY A 48 3.06 3.74 -10.69
CA GLY A 48 3.54 3.16 -9.44
C GLY A 48 5.03 2.77 -9.51
N ILE A 49 5.47 2.18 -10.63
CA ILE A 49 6.89 1.87 -10.86
C ILE A 49 7.75 3.14 -10.96
N LYS A 50 7.30 4.17 -11.68
CA LYS A 50 8.02 5.45 -11.78
C LYS A 50 8.14 6.11 -10.40
N TYR A 51 7.05 6.15 -9.65
CA TYR A 51 6.99 6.71 -8.31
C TYR A 51 7.95 5.97 -7.36
N TYR A 52 7.86 4.64 -7.31
CA TYR A 52 8.72 3.81 -6.47
C TYR A 52 10.20 4.10 -6.75
N LYS A 53 10.62 4.06 -8.02
CA LYS A 53 12.01 4.33 -8.41
C LYS A 53 12.47 5.74 -8.03
N ALA A 54 11.61 6.74 -8.23
CA ALA A 54 11.96 8.12 -7.94
C ALA A 54 12.16 8.33 -6.44
N LYS A 55 11.27 7.77 -5.62
CA LYS A 55 11.26 7.95 -4.17
C LYS A 55 12.26 7.04 -3.43
N GLU A 56 12.52 5.84 -3.96
CA GLU A 56 13.62 4.99 -3.49
C GLU A 56 14.96 5.68 -3.74
N ARG A 57 15.15 6.29 -4.94
CA ARG A 57 16.37 7.04 -5.28
C ARG A 57 16.56 8.29 -4.42
N SER A 58 15.49 9.02 -4.12
CA SER A 58 15.58 10.21 -3.25
C SER A 58 15.75 9.86 -1.77
N GLY A 59 15.51 8.59 -1.39
CA GLY A 59 15.56 8.12 -0.01
C GLY A 59 14.31 8.48 0.81
N GLU A 60 13.31 9.14 0.21
CA GLU A 60 12.04 9.49 0.86
C GLU A 60 11.15 8.27 1.11
N LEU A 61 11.29 7.23 0.29
CA LEU A 61 10.55 5.98 0.43
C LEU A 61 11.52 4.86 0.75
N GLN A 62 11.45 4.36 1.97
CA GLN A 62 12.14 3.15 2.40
C GLN A 62 11.13 2.03 2.55
N VAL A 63 11.21 1.06 1.64
CA VAL A 63 10.37 -0.14 1.66
C VAL A 63 11.17 -1.28 2.27
N GLU A 64 10.53 -2.02 3.18
CA GLU A 64 11.12 -3.20 3.81
C GLU A 64 11.56 -4.25 2.78
N TYR A 65 12.68 -4.92 3.04
CA TYR A 65 13.27 -5.86 2.09
C TYR A 65 12.30 -6.94 1.55
N PRO A 66 11.46 -7.59 2.39
CA PRO A 66 10.49 -8.58 1.90
C PRO A 66 9.48 -7.98 0.91
N VAL A 67 9.04 -6.74 1.15
CA VAL A 67 8.09 -6.04 0.28
C VAL A 67 8.76 -5.67 -1.04
N ARG A 68 10.03 -5.24 -0.99
CA ARG A 68 10.80 -4.98 -2.23
C ARG A 68 10.96 -6.24 -3.08
N LEU A 69 11.16 -7.42 -2.46
CA LEU A 69 11.18 -8.69 -3.18
C LEU A 69 9.85 -9.00 -3.86
N GLN A 70 8.72 -8.69 -3.23
CA GLN A 70 7.40 -8.85 -3.84
C GLN A 70 7.24 -7.96 -5.06
N PHE A 71 7.61 -6.67 -4.97
CA PHE A 71 7.59 -5.76 -6.12
C PHE A 71 8.45 -6.27 -7.27
N MET A 72 9.64 -6.80 -6.96
CA MET A 72 10.51 -7.39 -7.96
C MET A 72 9.87 -8.61 -8.63
N ALA A 73 9.28 -9.53 -7.86
CA ALA A 73 8.64 -10.73 -8.39
C ALA A 73 7.47 -10.37 -9.32
N LEU A 74 6.60 -9.45 -8.90
CA LEU A 74 5.47 -8.97 -9.69
C LEU A 74 5.92 -8.28 -10.97
N ALA A 75 6.92 -7.39 -10.91
CA ALA A 75 7.45 -6.70 -12.08
C ALA A 75 8.08 -7.68 -13.09
N LYS A 76 8.81 -8.70 -12.61
CA LYS A 76 9.37 -9.77 -13.47
C LYS A 76 8.25 -10.59 -14.12
N GLN A 77 7.19 -10.91 -13.37
CA GLN A 77 6.06 -11.68 -13.88
C GLN A 77 5.29 -10.92 -14.97
N ILE A 78 5.06 -9.63 -14.79
CA ILE A 78 4.40 -8.80 -15.81
C ILE A 78 5.25 -8.73 -17.09
N ARG A 79 6.58 -8.59 -16.97
CA ARG A 79 7.47 -8.45 -18.13
C ARG A 79 7.71 -9.75 -18.88
N ASN A 80 7.93 -10.85 -18.14
CA ASN A 80 8.48 -12.08 -18.70
C ASN A 80 7.50 -13.26 -18.62
N GLY A 81 6.32 -13.06 -18.03
CA GLY A 81 5.35 -14.10 -17.76
C GLY A 81 5.75 -14.98 -16.57
N PRO A 82 5.25 -16.24 -16.52
CA PRO A 82 5.54 -17.17 -15.41
C PRO A 82 7.03 -17.35 -15.16
N PHE A 83 7.40 -17.61 -13.91
CA PHE A 83 8.79 -17.80 -13.51
C PHE A 83 9.48 -18.91 -14.32
N LYS A 84 10.67 -18.60 -14.84
CA LYS A 84 11.57 -19.54 -15.52
C LYS A 84 12.96 -19.42 -14.94
N ASN A 85 13.64 -20.55 -14.72
CA ASN A 85 14.93 -20.59 -14.03
C ASN A 85 16.03 -19.78 -14.75
N GLU A 86 15.93 -19.70 -16.09
CA GLU A 86 16.83 -18.93 -16.96
C GLU A 86 16.80 -17.41 -16.70
N ILE A 87 15.71 -16.92 -16.09
CA ILE A 87 15.42 -15.50 -15.84
C ILE A 87 15.79 -15.11 -14.40
N SER A 88 16.16 -16.08 -13.55
CA SER A 88 16.49 -15.85 -12.14
C SER A 88 17.62 -14.83 -11.96
N ASN A 89 18.59 -14.81 -12.87
CA ASN A 89 19.77 -13.94 -12.84
C ASN A 89 19.56 -12.53 -13.42
N VAL A 90 18.38 -12.16 -13.92
CA VAL A 90 18.16 -10.75 -14.34
C VAL A 90 18.19 -9.86 -13.10
N GLY A 91 19.02 -8.81 -13.14
CA GLY A 91 19.34 -7.95 -12.00
C GLY A 91 18.12 -7.32 -11.30
N TRP A 92 18.38 -6.76 -10.12
CA TRP A 92 17.42 -5.98 -9.34
C TRP A 92 16.84 -4.86 -10.19
N PHE A 93 15.54 -4.94 -10.51
CA PHE A 93 14.82 -3.89 -11.23
C PHE A 93 15.53 -3.39 -12.50
N ASP A 94 15.90 -4.32 -13.40
CA ASP A 94 16.37 -4.05 -14.78
C ASP A 94 15.26 -3.47 -15.68
N LEU A 95 14.53 -2.47 -15.15
CA LEU A 95 13.49 -1.69 -15.83
C LEU A 95 14.06 -0.39 -16.44
N VAL A 96 15.36 -0.12 -16.22
CA VAL A 96 16.15 0.75 -17.08
C VAL A 96 16.90 -0.25 -17.93
N GLY A 97 16.60 -0.32 -19.22
CA GLY A 97 17.21 -1.34 -20.07
C GLY A 97 18.72 -1.37 -19.88
N ASN A 98 19.26 -2.54 -20.16
CA ASN A 98 20.58 -2.67 -20.76
C ASN A 98 20.64 -1.78 -22.03
N ASP A 99 20.78 -0.47 -21.83
CA ASP A 99 21.12 0.57 -22.80
C ASP A 99 22.54 1.08 -22.51
N ALA A 100 23.37 0.22 -21.91
CA ALA A 100 24.80 0.32 -22.06
C ALA A 100 25.15 -0.34 -23.40
N LYS A 101 25.28 0.51 -24.42
CA LYS A 101 25.98 0.21 -25.66
C LYS A 101 27.41 -0.26 -25.40
#